data_AF-A0A7S2YAG9-F1
#
_entry.id   AF-A0A7S2YAG9-F1
#
_cell.length_a   1.000
_cell.length_b   1.000
_cell.length_c   1.000
_cell.angle_alpha   90.00
_cell.angle_beta   90.00
_cell.angle_gamma   90.00
#
_symmetry.space_group_name_H-M   'P 1'
#
loop_
_entity.id
_entity.type
_entity.pdbx_description
1 polymer ?
#
loop_
_entity_poly.entity_id
_entity_poly.type
_entity_poly.pdbx_seq_one_letter_code
_entity_poly.pdbx_strand_id
1 'polypeptide(L)'
;PDGYLRYAVWSWIQDLSTQLRGVLATQRILEGVGVGRPGATALSAMLNFLVRDGCGMAATLLFTASAASQFQSDVKRWRLFGDIMVDIGITLEVAATQVPQEWFLPFICVGNICKAMCGVAAGSVSGAINLFWAAKGTDISDISAKFGAQHTVTASLGLVFAALFAKSISSVNSKQVWFLYTGLTVLHLIANMRCMRIIAFNTLNTERMRMLFQEFWEQRSDEESNETIQLSSPRELASREPLFFLPKIGRQNQQGPKVLFGVPFNDVVDTDSTK
;
A
#
# COMPACT_ATOMS: atom_id res chain seq x y z
N PRO A 1 -17.02 -15.40 -6.14
CA PRO A 1 -17.84 -14.41 -5.39
C PRO A 1 -18.15 -13.15 -6.19
N ASP A 2 -19.33 -12.56 -6.00
CA ASP A 2 -19.72 -11.31 -6.65
C ASP A 2 -18.74 -10.17 -6.32
N GLY A 3 -18.30 -9.48 -7.36
CA GLY A 3 -17.31 -8.40 -7.30
C GLY A 3 -15.85 -8.86 -7.30
N TYR A 4 -15.55 -10.17 -7.12
CA TYR A 4 -14.16 -10.66 -7.05
C TYR A 4 -13.42 -10.46 -8.38
N LEU A 5 -14.05 -10.77 -9.52
CA LEU A 5 -13.42 -10.57 -10.82
C LEU A 5 -13.05 -9.10 -11.06
N ARG A 6 -13.95 -8.18 -10.71
CA ARG A 6 -13.69 -6.74 -10.84
C ARG A 6 -12.53 -6.32 -9.95
N TYR A 7 -12.46 -6.82 -8.71
CA TYR A 7 -11.32 -6.60 -7.83
C TYR A 7 -10.02 -7.18 -8.40
N ALA A 8 -10.05 -8.41 -8.88
CA ALA A 8 -8.88 -9.10 -9.45
C ALA A 8 -8.32 -8.36 -10.66
N VAL A 9 -9.17 -7.83 -11.55
CA VAL A 9 -8.72 -7.03 -12.70
C VAL A 9 -7.95 -5.78 -12.26
N TRP A 10 -8.47 -5.03 -11.28
CA TRP A 10 -7.75 -3.87 -10.75
C TRP A 10 -6.46 -4.27 -10.04
N SER A 11 -6.47 -5.39 -9.30
CA SER A 11 -5.27 -5.93 -8.65
C SER A 11 -4.21 -6.29 -9.68
N TRP A 12 -4.59 -6.91 -10.80
CA TRP A 12 -3.65 -7.22 -11.89
C TRP A 12 -3.07 -5.99 -12.55
N ILE A 13 -3.89 -4.97 -12.79
CA ILE A 13 -3.42 -3.70 -13.35
C ILE A 13 -2.41 -3.05 -12.40
N GLN A 14 -2.71 -3.05 -11.10
CA GLN A 14 -1.82 -2.56 -10.06
C GLN A 14 -0.51 -3.34 -10.05
N ASP A 15 -0.57 -4.67 -9.93
CA ASP A 15 0.59 -5.54 -9.84
C ASP A 15 1.46 -5.44 -11.09
N LEU A 16 0.87 -5.52 -12.29
CA LEU A 16 1.61 -5.39 -13.54
C LEU A 16 2.30 -4.02 -13.65
N SER A 17 1.62 -2.94 -13.24
CA SER A 17 2.23 -1.60 -13.22
C SER A 17 3.43 -1.54 -12.27
N THR A 18 3.35 -2.20 -11.11
CA THR A 18 4.48 -2.30 -10.17
C THR A 18 5.63 -3.11 -10.76
N GLN A 19 5.35 -4.25 -11.40
CA GLN A 19 6.40 -5.09 -12.00
C GLN A 19 7.13 -4.36 -13.13
N LEU A 20 6.40 -3.69 -14.03
CA LEU A 20 7.00 -2.91 -15.12
C LEU A 20 7.89 -1.77 -14.61
N ARG A 21 7.46 -1.07 -13.55
CA ARG A 21 8.29 -0.04 -12.90
C ARG A 21 9.49 -0.64 -12.17
N GLY A 22 9.33 -1.81 -11.54
CA GLY A 22 10.40 -2.56 -10.88
C GLY A 22 11.51 -2.98 -11.84
N VAL A 23 11.17 -3.32 -13.09
CA VAL A 23 12.15 -3.57 -14.16
C VAL A 23 12.99 -2.33 -14.45
N LEU A 24 12.36 -1.16 -14.59
CA LEU A 24 13.06 0.11 -14.79
C LEU A 24 13.99 0.44 -13.61
N ALA A 25 13.50 0.27 -12.38
CA ALA A 25 14.31 0.46 -11.17
C ALA A 25 15.51 -0.49 -11.14
N THR A 26 15.32 -1.77 -11.45
CA THR A 26 16.41 -2.77 -11.49
C THR A 26 17.47 -2.36 -12.51
N GLN A 27 17.08 -1.94 -13.70
CA GLN A 27 18.03 -1.47 -14.71
C GLN A 27 18.85 -0.27 -14.24
N ARG A 28 18.20 0.71 -13.58
CA ARG A 28 18.88 1.90 -13.03
C ARG A 28 19.83 1.54 -11.89
N ILE A 29 19.44 0.61 -11.04
CA ILE A 29 20.32 0.09 -9.99
C ILE A 29 21.55 -0.58 -10.60
N LEU A 30 21.38 -1.44 -11.62
CA LEU A 30 22.50 -2.11 -12.32
C LEU A 30 23.44 -1.09 -12.97
N GLU A 31 22.89 -0.06 -13.60
CA GLU A 31 23.66 1.04 -14.17
C GLU A 31 24.45 1.80 -13.09
N GLY A 32 23.82 2.10 -11.95
CA GLY A 32 24.43 2.87 -10.86
C GLY A 32 25.51 2.13 -10.07
N VAL A 33 25.41 0.80 -9.94
CA VAL A 33 26.52 -0.03 -9.42
C VAL A 33 27.64 -0.23 -10.44
N GLY A 34 27.48 0.29 -11.67
CA GLY A 34 28.52 0.34 -12.68
C GLY A 34 28.56 -0.85 -13.63
N VAL A 35 27.48 -1.64 -13.75
CA VAL A 35 27.42 -2.72 -14.77
C VAL A 35 27.65 -2.11 -16.16
N GLY A 36 28.67 -2.62 -16.86
CA GLY A 36 29.09 -2.13 -18.17
C GLY A 36 30.18 -1.04 -18.15
N ARG A 37 30.61 -0.54 -16.98
CA ARG A 37 31.72 0.43 -16.86
C ARG A 37 33.07 -0.28 -16.64
N PRO A 38 34.16 0.15 -17.32
CA PRO A 38 35.50 -0.37 -17.03
C PRO A 38 35.90 -0.14 -15.57
N GLY A 39 36.36 -1.18 -14.88
CA GLY A 39 36.80 -1.10 -13.48
C GLY A 39 35.71 -1.34 -12.43
N ALA A 40 34.42 -1.41 -12.81
CA ALA A 40 33.38 -1.88 -11.90
C ALA A 40 33.49 -3.39 -11.69
N THR A 41 33.38 -3.84 -10.44
CA THR A 41 33.53 -5.26 -10.08
C THR A 41 32.24 -5.84 -9.52
N ALA A 42 32.02 -7.13 -9.74
CA ALA A 42 30.91 -7.85 -9.13
C ALA A 42 30.91 -7.75 -7.58
N LEU A 43 32.11 -7.71 -6.97
CA LEU A 43 32.27 -7.50 -5.53
C LEU A 43 31.72 -6.14 -5.08
N SER A 44 32.07 -5.06 -5.79
CA SER A 44 31.57 -3.71 -5.45
C SER A 44 30.05 -3.60 -5.57
N ALA A 45 29.46 -4.20 -6.59
CA ALA A 45 28.00 -4.26 -6.74
C ALA A 45 27.34 -5.09 -5.62
N MET A 46 27.93 -6.24 -5.28
CA MET A 46 27.45 -7.10 -4.20
C MET A 46 27.48 -6.39 -2.84
N LEU A 47 28.53 -5.62 -2.53
CA LEU A 47 28.59 -4.83 -1.30
C LEU A 47 27.49 -3.77 -1.23
N ASN A 48 27.16 -3.10 -2.35
CA ASN A 48 26.03 -2.17 -2.40
C ASN A 48 24.70 -2.88 -2.10
N PHE A 49 24.48 -4.07 -2.68
CA PHE A 49 23.27 -4.86 -2.43
C PHE A 49 23.19 -5.37 -1.00
N LEU A 50 24.31 -5.81 -0.43
CA LEU A 50 24.38 -6.24 0.97
C LEU A 50 23.92 -5.15 1.93
N VAL A 51 24.43 -3.92 1.76
CA VAL A 51 24.04 -2.78 2.60
C VAL A 51 22.57 -2.41 2.37
N ARG A 52 22.13 -2.32 1.11
CA ARG A 52 20.74 -2.04 0.74
C ARG A 52 19.77 -3.05 1.38
N ASP A 53 20.08 -4.33 1.28
CA ASP A 53 19.22 -5.42 1.75
C ASP A 53 19.23 -5.51 3.28
N GLY A 54 20.39 -5.27 3.92
CA GLY A 54 20.49 -5.12 5.38
C GLY A 54 19.59 -4.00 5.92
N CYS A 55 19.58 -2.83 5.27
CA CYS A 55 18.67 -1.73 5.62
C CYS A 55 17.19 -2.14 5.49
N GLY A 56 16.82 -2.86 4.43
CA GLY A 56 15.46 -3.34 4.22
C GLY A 56 15.01 -4.37 5.27
N MET A 57 15.90 -5.29 5.66
CA MET A 57 15.63 -6.27 6.72
C MET A 57 15.46 -5.58 8.08
N ALA A 58 16.34 -4.63 8.43
CA ALA A 58 16.20 -3.84 9.65
C ALA A 58 14.88 -3.06 9.67
N ALA A 59 14.52 -2.40 8.55
CA ALA A 59 13.24 -1.69 8.42
C ALA A 59 12.03 -2.62 8.58
N THR A 60 12.09 -3.83 8.02
CA THR A 60 11.03 -4.85 8.17
C THR A 60 10.80 -5.15 9.65
N LEU A 61 11.87 -5.44 10.41
CA LEU A 61 11.78 -5.77 11.83
C LEU A 61 11.27 -4.59 12.67
N LEU A 62 11.87 -3.41 12.48
CA LEU A 62 11.51 -2.21 13.24
C LEU A 62 10.07 -1.76 12.95
N PHE A 63 9.69 -1.73 11.68
CA PHE A 63 8.34 -1.31 11.29
C PHE A 63 7.28 -2.31 11.79
N THR A 64 7.55 -3.62 11.68
CA THR A 64 6.68 -4.66 12.25
C THR A 64 6.52 -4.46 13.76
N ALA A 65 7.61 -4.28 14.51
CA ALA A 65 7.56 -4.06 15.94
C ALA A 65 6.75 -2.81 16.33
N SER A 66 6.81 -1.75 15.52
CA SER A 66 6.11 -0.49 15.81
C SER A 66 4.63 -0.45 15.39
N ALA A 67 4.26 -1.16 14.32
CA ALA A 67 2.97 -0.96 13.64
C ALA A 67 2.07 -2.21 13.58
N ALA A 68 2.57 -3.40 13.93
CA ALA A 68 1.82 -4.66 13.77
C ALA A 68 0.44 -4.67 14.42
N SER A 69 0.29 -4.04 15.60
CA SER A 69 -0.99 -3.95 16.32
C SER A 69 -2.04 -3.11 15.61
N GLN A 70 -1.66 -2.27 14.65
CA GLN A 70 -2.54 -1.31 13.99
C GLN A 70 -3.05 -1.80 12.62
N PHE A 71 -2.45 -2.83 12.02
CA PHE A 71 -2.77 -3.20 10.64
C PHE A 71 -4.23 -3.66 10.45
N GLN A 72 -4.78 -4.39 11.42
CA GLN A 72 -6.16 -4.86 11.34
C GLN A 72 -7.20 -3.75 11.56
N SER A 73 -6.86 -2.68 12.28
CA SER A 73 -7.83 -1.61 12.57
C SER A 73 -8.27 -0.91 11.29
N ASP A 74 -7.35 -0.68 10.35
CA ASP A 74 -7.59 0.10 9.15
C ASP A 74 -6.97 -0.53 7.90
N VAL A 75 -7.42 -1.76 7.59
CA VAL A 75 -6.93 -2.60 6.48
C VAL A 75 -6.75 -1.83 5.17
N LYS A 76 -7.73 -1.03 4.74
CA LYS A 76 -7.66 -0.30 3.48
C LYS A 76 -6.62 0.82 3.47
N ARG A 77 -6.48 1.53 4.59
CA ARG A 77 -5.52 2.62 4.73
C ARG A 77 -4.10 2.07 4.77
N TRP A 78 -3.89 0.98 5.50
CA TRP A 78 -2.60 0.29 5.54
C TRP A 78 -2.24 -0.34 4.19
N ARG A 79 -3.21 -0.86 3.45
CA ARG A 79 -2.98 -1.31 2.06
C ARG A 79 -2.50 -0.16 1.19
N LEU A 80 -3.22 0.96 1.19
CA LEU A 80 -2.86 2.13 0.38
C LEU A 80 -1.53 2.77 0.84
N PHE A 81 -1.25 2.80 2.15
CA PHE A 81 0.03 3.22 2.69
C PHE A 81 1.19 2.37 2.16
N GLY A 82 1.05 1.04 2.21
CA GLY A 82 2.07 0.13 1.68
C GLY A 82 2.35 0.41 0.21
N ASP A 83 1.30 0.54 -0.59
CA ASP A 83 1.42 0.83 -2.02
C ASP A 83 2.00 2.24 -2.30
N ILE A 84 1.77 3.24 -1.46
CA ILE A 84 2.48 4.53 -1.55
C ILE A 84 3.96 4.37 -1.20
N MET A 85 4.29 3.58 -0.18
CA MET A 85 5.69 3.30 0.18
C MET A 85 6.43 2.57 -0.93
N VAL A 86 5.80 1.61 -1.63
CA VAL A 86 6.45 0.96 -2.78
C VAL A 86 6.69 1.94 -3.92
N ASP A 87 5.74 2.86 -4.16
CA ASP A 87 5.88 3.90 -5.19
C ASP A 87 7.06 4.84 -4.90
N ILE A 88 7.18 5.30 -3.65
CA ILE A 88 8.34 6.08 -3.19
C ILE A 88 9.62 5.26 -3.35
N GLY A 89 9.60 4.00 -2.94
CA GLY A 89 10.77 3.13 -2.96
C GLY A 89 11.32 2.93 -4.37
N ILE A 90 10.45 2.57 -5.30
CA ILE A 90 10.81 2.42 -6.72
C ILE A 90 11.22 3.77 -7.33
N THR A 91 10.58 4.88 -6.96
CA THR A 91 10.94 6.22 -7.46
C THR A 91 12.38 6.57 -7.08
N LEU A 92 12.77 6.33 -5.83
CA LEU A 92 14.13 6.57 -5.34
C LEU A 92 15.15 5.72 -6.10
N GLU A 93 14.85 4.45 -6.37
CA GLU A 93 15.74 3.58 -7.14
C GLU A 93 15.90 4.02 -8.61
N VAL A 94 14.83 4.49 -9.25
CA VAL A 94 14.89 5.05 -10.61
C VAL A 94 15.64 6.38 -10.64
N ALA A 95 15.49 7.20 -9.60
CA ALA A 95 16.15 8.50 -9.45
C ALA A 95 17.63 8.38 -9.04
N ALA A 96 18.06 7.24 -8.50
CA ALA A 96 19.41 7.06 -7.95
C ALA A 96 20.53 7.31 -8.97
N THR A 97 20.29 7.13 -10.26
CA THR A 97 21.30 7.41 -11.31
C THR A 97 21.33 8.88 -11.76
N GLN A 98 20.42 9.72 -11.26
CA GLN A 98 20.36 11.16 -11.58
C GLN A 98 20.99 12.03 -10.50
N VAL A 99 21.37 11.43 -9.38
CA VAL A 99 22.09 12.11 -8.29
C VAL A 99 23.59 11.83 -8.41
N PRO A 100 24.45 12.64 -7.76
CA PRO A 100 25.87 12.35 -7.67
C PRO A 100 26.15 10.95 -7.10
N GLN A 101 27.26 10.33 -7.51
CA GLN A 101 27.57 8.92 -7.19
C GLN A 101 27.61 8.65 -5.68
N GLU A 102 27.97 9.65 -4.86
CA GLU A 102 28.02 9.54 -3.40
C GLU A 102 26.62 9.31 -2.78
N TRP A 103 25.56 9.77 -3.46
CA TRP A 103 24.17 9.62 -3.02
C TRP A 103 23.49 8.37 -3.56
N PHE A 104 24.11 7.64 -4.49
CA PHE A 104 23.52 6.44 -5.09
C PHE A 104 23.13 5.39 -4.05
N LEU A 105 24.08 4.99 -3.18
CA LEU A 105 23.84 3.97 -2.16
C LEU A 105 22.78 4.41 -1.14
N PRO A 106 22.83 5.62 -0.54
CA PRO A 106 21.75 6.12 0.29
C PRO A 106 20.37 6.07 -0.37
N PHE A 107 20.25 6.45 -1.65
CA PHE A 107 18.98 6.44 -2.37
C PHE A 107 18.39 5.04 -2.50
N ILE A 108 19.19 4.06 -2.93
CA ILE A 108 18.71 2.68 -3.07
C ILE A 108 18.43 2.05 -1.69
N CYS A 109 19.16 2.42 -0.63
CA CYS A 109 18.89 1.97 0.73
C CYS A 109 17.53 2.49 1.24
N VAL A 110 17.28 3.80 1.13
CA VAL A 110 15.97 4.38 1.49
C VAL A 110 14.86 3.80 0.61
N GLY A 111 15.14 3.62 -0.68
CA GLY A 111 14.22 2.96 -1.61
C GLY A 111 13.81 1.56 -1.13
N ASN A 112 14.79 0.75 -0.71
CA ASN A 112 14.53 -0.59 -0.21
C ASN A 112 13.86 -0.62 1.17
N ILE A 113 14.15 0.36 2.05
CA ILE A 113 13.42 0.56 3.31
C ILE A 113 11.92 0.79 3.03
N CYS A 114 11.58 1.67 2.09
CA CYS A 114 10.18 1.93 1.74
C CYS A 114 9.51 0.68 1.15
N LYS A 115 10.19 -0.07 0.28
CA LYS A 115 9.66 -1.35 -0.24
C LYS A 115 9.47 -2.40 0.85
N ALA A 116 10.38 -2.47 1.82
CA ALA A 116 10.24 -3.35 2.98
C ALA A 116 9.01 -2.99 3.83
N MET A 117 8.78 -1.70 4.09
CA MET A 117 7.57 -1.22 4.77
C MET A 117 6.29 -1.57 4.01
N CYS A 118 6.30 -1.44 2.68
CA CYS A 118 5.21 -1.94 1.83
C CYS A 118 4.97 -3.44 2.05
N GLY A 119 6.02 -4.26 1.98
CA GLY A 119 5.92 -5.71 2.16
C GLY A 119 5.25 -6.09 3.48
N VAL A 120 5.64 -5.44 4.58
CA VAL A 120 5.02 -5.64 5.89
C VAL A 120 3.56 -5.20 5.90
N ALA A 121 3.26 -3.97 5.49
CA ALA A 121 1.89 -3.43 5.56
C ALA A 121 0.93 -4.20 4.63
N ALA A 122 1.28 -4.35 3.36
CA ALA A 122 0.48 -5.06 2.36
C ALA A 122 0.33 -6.54 2.71
N GLY A 123 1.40 -7.19 3.17
CA GLY A 123 1.38 -8.59 3.60
C GLY A 123 0.46 -8.81 4.80
N SER A 124 0.59 -7.95 5.82
CA SER A 124 -0.17 -8.07 7.07
C SER A 124 -1.68 -7.89 6.87
N VAL A 125 -2.10 -7.01 5.95
CA VAL A 125 -3.54 -6.79 5.67
C VAL A 125 -4.13 -7.76 4.65
N SER A 126 -3.30 -8.49 3.90
CA SER A 126 -3.77 -9.41 2.85
C SER A 126 -4.63 -10.55 3.42
N GLY A 127 -4.34 -11.01 4.63
CA GLY A 127 -5.17 -12.02 5.31
C GLY A 127 -6.62 -11.57 5.52
N ALA A 128 -6.82 -10.32 5.95
CA ALA A 128 -8.16 -9.74 6.13
C ALA A 128 -8.91 -9.60 4.79
N ILE A 129 -8.20 -9.26 3.72
CA ILE A 129 -8.78 -9.19 2.37
C ILE A 129 -9.19 -10.58 1.87
N ASN A 130 -8.34 -11.59 2.08
CA ASN A 130 -8.66 -12.98 1.71
C ASN A 130 -9.85 -13.51 2.50
N LEU A 131 -9.92 -13.24 3.81
CA LEU A 131 -11.07 -13.55 4.66
C LEU A 131 -12.35 -12.88 4.16
N PHE A 132 -12.29 -11.61 3.73
CA PHE A 132 -13.45 -10.91 3.16
C PHE A 132 -14.00 -11.63 1.93
N TRP A 133 -13.12 -12.11 1.04
CA TRP A 133 -13.55 -12.86 -0.14
C TRP A 133 -14.03 -14.26 0.24
N ALA A 134 -13.42 -14.90 1.24
CA ALA A 134 -13.77 -16.24 1.71
C ALA A 134 -15.17 -16.28 2.35
N ALA A 135 -15.51 -15.24 3.11
CA ALA A 135 -16.82 -15.05 3.72
C ALA A 135 -17.99 -15.01 2.71
N LYS A 136 -17.70 -14.96 1.40
CA LYS A 136 -18.70 -15.05 0.33
C LYS A 136 -18.88 -16.47 -0.23
N GLY A 137 -18.59 -17.50 0.57
CA GLY A 137 -18.90 -18.90 0.28
C GLY A 137 -17.77 -19.70 -0.35
N THR A 138 -16.51 -19.31 -0.14
CA THR A 138 -15.33 -20.03 -0.65
C THR A 138 -14.28 -20.21 0.44
N ASP A 139 -13.45 -21.23 0.32
CA ASP A 139 -12.39 -21.49 1.29
C ASP A 139 -11.26 -20.43 1.22
N ILE A 140 -10.68 -20.08 2.38
CA ILE A 140 -9.60 -19.10 2.45
C ILE A 140 -8.31 -19.58 1.79
N SER A 141 -8.01 -20.88 1.84
CA SER A 141 -6.83 -21.47 1.20
C SER A 141 -6.95 -21.41 -0.33
N ASP A 142 -8.15 -21.66 -0.89
CA ASP A 142 -8.43 -21.52 -2.32
C ASP A 142 -8.23 -20.07 -2.79
N ILE A 143 -8.77 -19.09 -2.05
CA ILE A 143 -8.56 -17.67 -2.38
C ILE A 143 -7.08 -17.29 -2.27
N SER A 144 -6.39 -17.74 -1.22
CA SER A 144 -4.99 -17.41 -1.01
C SER A 144 -4.11 -18.00 -2.11
N ALA A 145 -4.37 -19.24 -2.54
CA ALA A 145 -3.69 -19.88 -3.66
C ALA A 145 -3.92 -19.14 -4.98
N LYS A 146 -5.18 -18.77 -5.27
CA LYS A 146 -5.53 -17.98 -6.47
C LYS A 146 -4.85 -16.62 -6.45
N PHE A 147 -4.88 -15.91 -5.32
CA PHE A 147 -4.23 -14.63 -5.17
C PHE A 147 -2.70 -14.74 -5.37
N GLY A 148 -2.07 -15.76 -4.80
CA GLY A 148 -0.66 -16.06 -5.06
C GLY A 148 -0.35 -16.32 -6.53
N ALA A 149 -1.17 -17.13 -7.22
CA ALA A 149 -1.01 -17.41 -8.65
C ALA A 149 -1.15 -16.13 -9.51
N GLN A 150 -2.05 -15.22 -9.13
CA GLN A 150 -2.22 -13.93 -9.81
C GLN A 150 -0.95 -13.05 -9.74
N HIS A 151 -0.31 -12.99 -8.58
CA HIS A 151 0.97 -12.30 -8.44
C HIS A 151 2.08 -12.95 -9.26
N THR A 152 2.11 -14.29 -9.34
CA THR A 152 3.09 -15.00 -10.17
C THR A 152 2.90 -14.68 -11.65
N VAL A 153 1.66 -14.70 -12.15
CA VAL A 153 1.37 -14.39 -13.56
C VAL A 153 1.80 -12.97 -13.92
N THR A 154 1.46 -11.98 -13.09
CA THR A 154 1.85 -10.59 -13.33
C THR A 154 3.36 -10.39 -13.24
N ALA A 155 4.05 -11.11 -12.33
CA ALA A 155 5.51 -11.15 -12.27
C ALA A 155 6.13 -11.74 -13.56
N SER A 156 5.61 -12.87 -14.05
CA SER A 156 6.08 -13.49 -15.29
C SER A 156 5.89 -12.56 -16.49
N LEU A 157 4.74 -11.87 -16.59
CA LEU A 157 4.51 -10.88 -17.63
C LEU A 157 5.50 -9.71 -17.54
N GLY A 158 5.79 -9.23 -16.34
CA GLY A 158 6.82 -8.22 -16.11
C GLY A 158 8.20 -8.67 -16.58
N LEU A 159 8.59 -9.92 -16.30
CA LEU A 159 9.86 -10.51 -16.75
C LEU A 159 9.93 -10.65 -18.28
N VAL A 160 8.86 -11.12 -18.92
CA VAL A 160 8.79 -11.21 -20.39
C VAL A 160 8.92 -9.82 -21.00
N PHE A 161 8.24 -8.82 -20.45
CA PHE A 161 8.38 -7.43 -20.89
C PHE A 161 9.82 -6.94 -20.71
N ALA A 162 10.45 -7.20 -19.55
CA ALA A 162 11.85 -6.86 -19.31
C ALA A 162 12.77 -7.45 -20.39
N ALA A 163 12.61 -8.73 -20.70
CA ALA A 163 13.42 -9.43 -21.69
C ALA A 163 13.24 -8.86 -23.11
N LEU A 164 11.99 -8.64 -23.54
CA LEU A 164 11.68 -8.13 -24.88
C LEU A 164 12.16 -6.68 -25.07
N PHE A 165 12.06 -5.86 -24.03
CA PHE A 165 12.32 -4.43 -24.11
C PHE A 165 13.67 -4.00 -23.50
N ALA A 166 14.49 -4.92 -22.98
CA ALA A 166 15.78 -4.61 -22.36
C ALA A 166 16.69 -3.75 -23.24
N LYS A 167 16.83 -4.11 -24.52
CA LYS A 167 17.66 -3.37 -25.49
C LYS A 167 17.00 -2.07 -25.98
N SER A 168 15.67 -2.01 -25.97
CA SER A 168 14.94 -0.82 -26.39
C SER A 168 14.97 0.25 -25.30
N ILE A 169 14.81 -0.13 -24.03
CA ILE A 169 14.82 0.80 -22.90
C ILE A 169 16.20 1.43 -22.68
N SER A 170 17.29 0.73 -22.99
CA SER A 170 18.64 1.31 -22.89
C SER A 170 18.92 2.40 -23.94
N SER A 171 18.15 2.47 -25.04
CA SER A 171 18.26 3.52 -26.06
C SER A 171 17.19 4.61 -25.93
N VAL A 172 16.24 4.47 -25.00
CA VAL A 172 15.16 5.43 -24.77
C VAL A 172 15.66 6.63 -23.97
N ASN A 173 15.24 7.83 -24.38
CA ASN A 173 15.61 9.08 -23.71
C ASN A 173 15.12 9.09 -22.26
N SER A 174 15.92 9.63 -21.32
CA SER A 174 15.55 9.81 -19.91
C SER A 174 14.16 10.43 -19.72
N LYS A 175 13.79 11.44 -20.53
CA LYS A 175 12.45 12.06 -20.48
C LYS A 175 11.32 11.06 -20.76
N GLN A 176 11.50 10.18 -21.74
CA GLN A 176 10.51 9.16 -22.10
C GLN A 176 10.40 8.09 -21.02
N VAL A 177 11.52 7.69 -20.39
CA VAL A 177 11.49 6.76 -19.26
C VAL A 177 10.68 7.34 -18.10
N TRP A 178 10.93 8.60 -17.74
CA TRP A 178 10.16 9.26 -16.68
C TRP A 178 8.69 9.45 -17.04
N PHE A 179 8.37 9.74 -18.29
CA PHE A 179 6.99 9.83 -18.75
C PHE A 179 6.25 8.49 -18.58
N LEU A 180 6.83 7.39 -19.08
CA LEU A 180 6.26 6.05 -18.93
C LEU A 180 6.17 5.63 -17.46
N TYR A 181 7.24 5.86 -16.69
CA TYR A 181 7.30 5.57 -15.26
C TYR A 181 6.19 6.30 -14.47
N THR A 182 6.00 7.59 -14.75
CA THR A 182 4.97 8.41 -14.10
C THR A 182 3.58 7.93 -14.49
N GLY A 183 3.36 7.62 -15.77
CA GLY A 183 2.09 7.04 -16.25
C GLY A 183 1.74 5.72 -15.54
N LEU A 184 2.71 4.81 -15.41
CA LEU A 184 2.54 3.55 -14.68
C LEU A 184 2.30 3.78 -13.17
N THR A 185 2.91 4.79 -12.58
CA THR A 185 2.72 5.13 -11.16
C THR A 185 1.32 5.69 -10.90
N VAL A 186 0.83 6.58 -11.77
CA VAL A 186 -0.55 7.07 -11.71
C VAL A 186 -1.54 5.93 -11.91
N LEU A 187 -1.30 5.04 -12.87
CA LEU A 187 -2.13 3.86 -13.11
C LEU A 187 -2.17 2.93 -11.89
N HIS A 188 -1.02 2.68 -11.27
CA HIS A 188 -0.89 1.90 -10.03
C HIS A 188 -1.78 2.48 -8.91
N LEU A 189 -1.66 3.79 -8.62
CA LEU A 189 -2.43 4.45 -7.58
C LEU A 189 -3.94 4.41 -7.87
N ILE A 190 -4.35 4.67 -9.11
CA ILE A 190 -5.76 4.58 -9.52
C ILE A 190 -6.28 3.16 -9.32
N ALA A 191 -5.55 2.15 -9.80
CA ALA A 191 -5.95 0.75 -9.68
C ALA A 191 -6.10 0.32 -8.22
N ASN A 192 -5.16 0.70 -7.36
CA ASN A 192 -5.23 0.42 -5.93
C ASN A 192 -6.45 1.09 -5.26
N MET A 193 -6.69 2.38 -5.54
CA MET A 193 -7.88 3.06 -5.03
C MET A 193 -9.16 2.36 -5.49
N ARG A 194 -9.23 1.90 -6.75
CA ARG A 194 -10.39 1.14 -7.26
C ARG A 194 -10.53 -0.21 -6.56
N CYS A 195 -9.45 -0.95 -6.31
CA CYS A 195 -9.44 -2.18 -5.52
C CYS A 195 -10.05 -1.96 -4.12
N MET A 196 -9.53 -0.98 -3.39
CA MET A 196 -9.96 -0.71 -2.01
C MET A 196 -11.41 -0.22 -1.91
N ARG A 197 -11.95 0.40 -2.97
CA ARG A 197 -13.36 0.80 -3.05
C ARG A 197 -14.32 -0.38 -3.32
N ILE A 198 -13.83 -1.48 -3.89
CA ILE A 198 -14.64 -2.69 -4.14
C ILE A 198 -14.82 -3.51 -2.86
N ILE A 199 -13.79 -3.54 -2.00
CA ILE A 199 -13.86 -4.26 -0.73
C ILE A 199 -14.76 -3.49 0.22
N ALA A 200 -15.83 -4.12 0.70
CA ALA A 200 -16.80 -3.49 1.60
C ALA A 200 -16.95 -4.34 2.86
N PHE A 201 -16.00 -4.18 3.78
CA PHE A 201 -15.94 -4.91 5.04
C PHE A 201 -17.22 -4.67 5.87
N ASN A 202 -17.74 -5.73 6.49
CA ASN A 202 -18.91 -5.67 7.37
C ASN A 202 -18.51 -5.59 8.86
N THR A 203 -17.50 -4.77 9.16
CA THR A 203 -16.96 -4.54 10.51
C THR A 203 -16.95 -3.05 10.79
N LEU A 204 -16.76 -2.62 12.03
CA LEU A 204 -16.51 -1.21 12.33
C LEU A 204 -15.03 -1.02 12.60
N ASN A 205 -14.44 0.01 11.97
CA ASN A 205 -13.16 0.58 12.39
C ASN A 205 -13.41 1.97 12.96
N THR A 206 -12.34 2.62 13.43
CA THR A 206 -12.39 3.97 13.97
C THR A 206 -13.10 4.96 13.04
N GLU A 207 -12.81 4.93 11.74
CA GLU A 207 -13.43 5.87 10.80
C GLU A 207 -14.89 5.58 10.51
N ARG A 208 -15.25 4.33 10.25
CA ARG A 208 -16.65 3.95 10.00
C ARG A 208 -17.50 4.22 11.23
N MET A 209 -16.98 3.95 12.42
CA MET A 209 -17.65 4.30 13.68
C MET A 209 -17.84 5.82 13.80
N ARG A 210 -16.80 6.61 13.53
CA ARG A 210 -16.90 8.08 13.52
C ARG A 210 -17.95 8.58 12.52
N MET A 211 -18.01 7.99 11.32
CA MET A 211 -19.02 8.34 10.31
C MET A 211 -20.44 7.98 10.78
N LEU A 212 -20.61 6.81 11.40
CA LEU A 212 -21.88 6.37 11.95
C LEU A 212 -22.36 7.29 13.08
N PHE A 213 -21.48 7.69 14.01
CA PHE A 213 -21.82 8.67 15.04
C PHE A 213 -22.17 10.05 14.47
N GLN A 214 -21.46 10.47 13.42
CA GLN A 214 -21.78 11.71 12.72
C GLN A 214 -23.18 11.67 12.12
N GLU A 215 -23.53 10.58 11.41
CA GLU A 215 -24.89 10.37 10.87
C GLU A 215 -25.95 10.35 11.97
N PHE A 216 -25.68 9.66 13.08
CA PHE A 216 -26.60 9.60 14.23
C PHE A 216 -26.87 10.98 14.83
N TRP A 217 -25.82 11.78 15.05
CA TRP A 217 -25.97 13.08 15.69
C TRP A 217 -26.58 14.13 14.75
N GLU A 218 -26.26 14.06 13.46
CA GLU A 218 -26.88 14.92 12.43
C GLU A 218 -28.40 14.65 12.38
N GLN A 219 -28.83 13.38 12.25
CA GLN A 219 -30.26 13.03 12.24
C GLN A 219 -30.98 13.40 13.55
N ARG A 220 -30.34 13.18 14.71
CA ARG A 220 -30.91 13.54 16.01
C ARG A 220 -31.05 15.06 16.21
N SER A 221 -30.15 15.85 15.63
CA SER A 221 -30.21 17.32 15.73
C SER A 221 -31.34 17.91 14.89
N ASP A 222 -31.80 17.16 13.88
CA ASP A 222 -32.89 17.54 12.97
C ASP A 222 -34.28 17.05 13.46
N GLU A 223 -34.36 16.33 14.59
CA GLU A 223 -35.61 15.76 15.11
C GLU A 223 -36.49 16.80 15.85
N GLU A 224 -37.41 17.43 15.10
CA GLU A 224 -38.75 17.85 15.56
C GLU A 224 -39.83 16.77 15.30
N SER A 225 -39.49 15.67 14.60
CA SER A 225 -40.43 14.60 14.21
C SER A 225 -40.02 13.23 14.73
N ASN A 226 -41.02 12.45 15.16
CA ASN A 226 -40.94 11.11 15.75
C ASN A 226 -40.54 10.00 14.74
N GLU A 227 -39.64 10.29 13.79
CA GLU A 227 -39.16 9.35 12.77
C GLU A 227 -38.08 8.42 13.33
N THR A 228 -37.93 7.24 12.73
CA THR A 228 -36.95 6.26 13.17
C THR A 228 -35.59 6.57 12.55
N ILE A 229 -34.57 6.84 13.36
CA ILE A 229 -33.19 7.09 12.92
C ILE A 229 -32.69 5.93 12.04
N GLN A 230 -32.38 6.22 10.77
CA GLN A 230 -31.90 5.24 9.81
C GLN A 230 -30.40 5.46 9.56
N LEU A 231 -29.57 4.59 10.15
CA LEU A 231 -28.12 4.65 10.03
C LEU A 231 -27.61 3.79 8.87
N SER A 232 -26.52 4.24 8.25
CA SER A 232 -25.86 3.46 7.20
C SER A 232 -25.21 2.19 7.77
N SER A 233 -25.25 1.12 7.00
CA SER A 233 -24.58 -0.14 7.34
C SER A 233 -23.05 -0.02 7.29
N PRO A 234 -22.29 -0.85 8.03
CA PRO A 234 -20.83 -0.85 7.96
C PRO A 234 -20.27 -1.07 6.54
N ARG A 235 -21.02 -1.82 5.71
CA ARG A 235 -20.69 -2.07 4.30
C ARG A 235 -20.82 -0.80 3.45
N GLU A 236 -21.89 -0.04 3.62
CA GLU A 236 -22.07 1.24 2.93
C GLU A 236 -21.00 2.25 3.34
N LEU A 237 -20.72 2.35 4.64
CA LEU A 237 -19.67 3.20 5.18
C LEU A 237 -18.30 2.82 4.61
N ALA A 238 -17.98 1.52 4.55
CA ALA A 238 -16.74 1.04 3.96
C ALA A 238 -16.56 1.47 2.50
N SER A 239 -17.63 1.54 1.70
CA SER A 239 -17.52 1.96 0.29
C SER A 239 -17.09 3.42 0.12
N ARG A 240 -17.46 4.28 1.09
CA ARG A 240 -17.17 5.72 1.06
C ARG A 240 -16.05 6.17 2.01
N GLU A 241 -15.57 5.31 2.91
CA GLU A 241 -14.56 5.65 3.91
C GLU A 241 -13.28 6.27 3.30
N PRO A 242 -12.62 7.21 4.00
CA PRO A 242 -11.39 7.84 3.53
C PRO A 242 -10.22 6.84 3.51
N LEU A 243 -9.55 6.73 2.36
CA LEU A 243 -8.49 5.75 2.15
C LEU A 243 -7.09 6.22 2.61
N PHE A 244 -6.88 7.52 2.79
CA PHE A 244 -5.57 8.07 3.18
C PHE A 244 -5.53 8.47 4.66
N PHE A 245 -4.33 8.42 5.25
CA PHE A 245 -4.01 9.00 6.57
C PHE A 245 -3.84 10.53 6.50
N LEU A 246 -4.75 11.24 5.84
CA LEU A 246 -4.65 12.69 5.73
C LEU A 246 -5.20 13.36 7.00
N PRO A 247 -4.46 14.30 7.63
CA PRO A 247 -5.07 15.22 8.57
C PRO A 247 -6.12 16.02 7.81
N LYS A 248 -7.34 16.11 8.35
CA LYS A 248 -8.44 16.86 7.71
C LYS A 248 -8.13 18.36 7.77
N ILE A 249 -7.42 18.88 6.77
CA ILE A 249 -7.25 20.31 6.55
C ILE A 249 -8.64 20.89 6.19
N GLY A 250 -9.15 21.82 7.00
CA GLY A 250 -10.34 22.60 6.66
C GLY A 250 -11.69 22.15 7.24
N ARG A 251 -11.75 21.12 8.10
CA ARG A 251 -12.91 20.88 8.99
C ARG A 251 -12.55 21.30 10.42
N GLN A 252 -12.42 22.60 10.65
CA GLN A 252 -12.49 23.15 12.01
C GLN A 252 -13.89 22.81 12.58
N ASN A 253 -13.96 22.36 13.83
CA ASN A 253 -15.17 22.09 14.63
C ASN A 253 -15.95 20.76 14.53
N GLN A 254 -15.39 19.68 13.98
CA GLN A 254 -15.94 18.33 14.26
C GLN A 254 -14.83 17.36 14.70
N GLN A 255 -14.09 17.70 15.76
CA GLN A 255 -13.43 16.67 16.54
C GLN A 255 -14.51 15.93 17.33
N GLY A 256 -15.15 14.95 16.68
CA GLY A 256 -15.86 13.92 17.42
C GLY A 256 -14.90 13.24 18.42
N PRO A 257 -15.42 12.64 19.50
CA PRO A 257 -14.58 11.98 20.49
C PRO A 257 -13.62 10.99 19.83
N LYS A 258 -12.37 10.94 20.31
CA LYS A 258 -11.36 10.01 19.80
C LYS A 258 -11.81 8.58 20.12
N VAL A 259 -12.38 7.90 19.13
CA VAL A 259 -12.78 6.49 19.29
C VAL A 259 -11.54 5.61 19.20
N LEU A 260 -11.19 4.95 20.30
CA LEU A 260 -10.10 3.97 20.36
C LEU A 260 -10.69 2.57 20.25
N PHE A 261 -10.24 1.79 19.26
CA PHE A 261 -10.62 0.39 19.09
C PHE A 261 -9.46 -0.53 19.44
N GLY A 262 -9.77 -1.66 20.07
CA GLY A 262 -8.77 -2.67 20.42
C GLY A 262 -7.85 -2.27 21.58
N VAL A 263 -8.20 -1.20 22.31
CA VAL A 263 -7.54 -0.88 23.59
C VAL A 263 -8.06 -1.81 24.68
N PRO A 264 -7.17 -2.36 25.53
CA PRO A 264 -7.57 -3.07 26.74
C PRO A 264 -8.55 -2.23 27.55
N PHE A 265 -9.61 -2.86 28.07
CA PHE A 265 -10.61 -2.17 28.87
C PHE A 265 -9.98 -1.47 30.09
N ASN A 266 -8.95 -2.07 30.69
CA ASN A 266 -8.22 -1.50 31.82
C ASN A 266 -7.58 -0.13 31.48
N ASP A 267 -7.06 0.05 30.27
CA ASP A 267 -6.43 1.30 29.84
C ASP A 267 -7.46 2.45 29.72
N VAL A 268 -8.73 2.11 29.50
CA VAL A 268 -9.85 3.06 29.41
C VAL A 268 -10.38 3.41 30.80
N VAL A 269 -10.36 2.48 31.75
CA VAL A 269 -10.86 2.70 33.11
C VAL A 269 -9.87 3.50 33.96
N ASP A 270 -8.55 3.28 33.80
CA ASP A 270 -7.52 4.00 34.57
C ASP A 270 -7.30 5.46 34.12
N THR A 271 -7.84 5.86 32.95
CA THR A 271 -7.76 7.26 32.51
C THR A 271 -8.79 8.17 33.17
N ASP A 272 -9.83 7.61 33.81
CA ASP A 272 -10.83 8.37 34.58
C ASP A 272 -10.47 8.50 36.08
N SER A 273 -9.47 7.77 36.59
CA SER A 273 -9.06 7.82 38.00
C SER A 273 -7.99 8.88 38.32
N THR A 274 -7.51 9.63 37.32
CA THR A 274 -6.47 10.67 37.46
C THR A 274 -6.86 12.06 36.95
N LYS A 275 -8.16 12.39 36.91
CA LYS A 275 -8.64 13.76 36.70
C LYS A 275 -9.42 14.30 37.90
#